data_AF-A0A7W0G2L8-F1
#
_entry.id   AF-A0A7W0G2L8-F1
#
_cell.length_a   1.000
_cell.length_b   1.000
_cell.length_c   1.000
_cell.angle_alpha   90.00
_cell.angle_beta   90.00
_cell.angle_gamma   90.00
#
_symmetry.space_group_name_H-M   'P 1'
#
loop_
_entity.id
_entity.type
_entity.pdbx_description
1 polymer ?
#
loop_
_entity_poly.entity_id
_entity_poly.type
_entity_poly.pdbx_seq_one_letter_code
_entity_poly.pdbx_strand_id
1 'polypeptide(L)'
;MTDTRTRNRALVNDLLLPTIFLTVALLGGLRVGALTGALVFVAPPLVTLILASMLLVLFARAGAIEFGRWLSNENPLLANISHALTLAALFFASAQSFNSVLPEAGLLRWMFSFFFLWTLLNNQFSSFDARRLLHSLAALFGLAFLLKHMFLTSLYAPGGGWLRRLAGAMLEGITLGTLDTAAFAPATGYISFFALALYVCGLVLLPPVPGADTGTEGATRTGEFIRAYHRLSPEERAEARAEILDERRISLEGEASKSRQLEHYENAVLEESEGEQKTSSQPRSQ
;
A
#
# COMPACT_ATOMS: atom_id res chain seq x y z
N MET A 1 27.78 -22.54 12.91
CA MET A 1 26.40 -22.17 13.28
C MET A 1 25.74 -21.14 12.32
N THR A 2 26.42 -20.73 11.24
CA THR A 2 25.92 -19.72 10.27
C THR A 2 25.07 -20.31 9.13
N ASP A 3 25.27 -21.58 8.79
CA ASP A 3 24.70 -22.23 7.59
C ASP A 3 23.18 -22.49 7.65
N THR A 4 22.62 -22.69 8.85
CA THR A 4 21.18 -22.96 8.99
C THR A 4 20.33 -21.70 8.78
N ARG A 5 20.85 -20.52 9.12
CA ARG A 5 20.11 -19.25 9.01
C ARG A 5 19.98 -18.81 7.55
N THR A 6 21.04 -18.95 6.76
CA THR A 6 21.04 -18.66 5.33
C THR A 6 20.09 -19.61 4.59
N ARG A 7 20.13 -20.92 4.90
CA ARG A 7 19.24 -21.91 4.30
C ARG A 7 17.76 -21.66 4.61
N ASN A 8 17.42 -21.35 5.86
CA ASN A 8 16.04 -21.03 6.24
C ASN A 8 15.52 -19.78 5.54
N ARG A 9 16.38 -18.77 5.31
CA ARG A 9 16.00 -17.54 4.61
C ARG A 9 15.75 -17.77 3.12
N ALA A 10 16.61 -18.55 2.47
CA ALA A 10 16.40 -18.95 1.08
C ALA A 10 15.07 -19.69 0.92
N LEU A 11 14.76 -20.63 1.83
CA LEU A 11 13.46 -21.32 1.83
C LEU A 11 12.28 -20.35 2.02
N VAL A 12 12.42 -19.34 2.88
CA VAL A 12 11.36 -18.34 3.07
C VAL A 12 11.16 -17.50 1.81
N ASN A 13 12.24 -16.96 1.24
CA ASN A 13 12.12 -16.04 0.10
C ASN A 13 11.74 -16.76 -1.19
N ASP A 14 12.38 -17.90 -1.47
CA ASP A 14 12.30 -18.56 -2.77
C ASP A 14 11.15 -19.57 -2.87
N LEU A 15 10.58 -19.99 -1.73
CA LEU A 15 9.51 -20.98 -1.70
C LEU A 15 8.30 -20.51 -0.90
N LEU A 16 8.49 -20.07 0.35
CA LEU A 16 7.36 -19.71 1.20
C LEU A 16 6.62 -18.47 0.66
N LEU A 17 7.35 -17.42 0.30
CA LEU A 17 6.78 -16.16 -0.16
C LEU A 17 5.94 -16.29 -1.45
N PRO A 18 6.46 -16.89 -2.55
CA PRO A 18 5.64 -17.12 -3.74
C PRO A 18 4.46 -18.05 -3.43
N THR A 19 4.62 -19.05 -2.56
CA THR A 19 3.53 -19.93 -2.16
C THR A 19 2.43 -19.19 -1.41
N ILE A 20 2.79 -18.27 -0.50
CA ILE A 20 1.83 -17.41 0.21
C ILE A 20 1.03 -16.59 -0.80
N PHE A 21 1.68 -15.86 -1.70
CA PHE A 21 0.98 -15.02 -2.68
C PHE A 21 0.16 -15.85 -3.67
N LEU A 22 0.64 -17.01 -4.10
CA LEU A 22 -0.13 -17.91 -4.95
C LEU A 22 -1.38 -18.42 -4.21
N THR A 23 -1.24 -18.77 -2.93
CA THR A 23 -2.36 -19.17 -2.08
C THR A 23 -3.38 -18.02 -1.98
N VAL A 24 -2.93 -16.79 -1.77
CA VAL A 24 -3.80 -15.60 -1.77
C VAL A 24 -4.50 -15.42 -3.11
N ALA A 25 -3.80 -15.57 -4.24
CA ALA A 25 -4.38 -15.44 -5.57
C ALA A 25 -5.47 -16.50 -5.82
N LEU A 26 -5.25 -17.73 -5.37
CA LEU A 26 -6.21 -18.83 -5.50
C LEU A 26 -7.41 -18.64 -4.57
N LEU A 27 -7.18 -18.38 -3.27
CA LEU A 27 -8.24 -18.20 -2.28
C LEU A 27 -9.04 -16.92 -2.51
N GLY A 28 -8.39 -15.82 -2.90
CA GLY A 28 -9.06 -14.54 -3.17
C GLY A 28 -10.03 -14.61 -4.35
N GLY A 29 -9.82 -15.53 -5.29
CA GLY A 29 -10.75 -15.83 -6.38
C GLY A 29 -11.81 -16.89 -6.04
N LEU A 30 -11.66 -17.61 -4.92
CA LEU A 30 -12.57 -18.68 -4.55
C LEU A 30 -13.89 -18.12 -3.99
N ARG A 31 -14.99 -18.63 -4.50
CA ARG A 31 -16.36 -18.30 -4.08
C ARG A 31 -17.13 -19.59 -3.80
N VAL A 32 -18.06 -19.54 -2.85
CA VAL A 32 -18.93 -20.68 -2.52
C VAL A 32 -20.33 -20.36 -2.99
N GLY A 33 -20.88 -21.14 -3.92
CA GLY A 33 -22.25 -20.96 -4.40
C GLY A 33 -23.27 -21.20 -3.28
N ALA A 34 -24.24 -20.29 -3.10
CA ALA A 34 -25.18 -20.38 -1.97
C ALA A 34 -26.10 -21.60 -2.03
N LEU A 35 -26.48 -22.04 -3.25
CA LEU A 35 -27.46 -23.11 -3.44
C LEU A 35 -26.82 -24.50 -3.46
N THR A 36 -25.64 -24.63 -4.07
CA THR A 36 -25.00 -25.92 -4.31
C THR A 36 -23.82 -26.19 -3.38
N GLY A 37 -23.32 -25.16 -2.67
CA GLY A 37 -22.06 -25.25 -1.92
C GLY A 37 -20.84 -25.43 -2.82
N ALA A 38 -21.00 -25.37 -4.15
CA ALA A 38 -19.92 -25.60 -5.09
C ALA A 38 -18.86 -24.50 -4.98
N LEU A 39 -17.60 -24.93 -5.03
CA LEU A 39 -16.45 -24.03 -5.13
C LEU A 39 -16.34 -23.53 -6.57
N VAL A 40 -16.48 -22.23 -6.75
CA VAL A 40 -16.34 -21.55 -8.04
C VAL A 40 -15.14 -20.63 -7.97
N PHE A 41 -14.23 -20.75 -8.93
CA PHE A 41 -13.12 -19.83 -9.07
C PHE A 41 -13.51 -18.67 -9.99
N VAL A 42 -13.40 -17.45 -9.48
CA VAL A 42 -13.68 -16.21 -10.21
C VAL A 42 -12.35 -15.53 -10.53
N ALA A 43 -12.08 -15.39 -11.83
CA ALA A 43 -10.91 -14.68 -12.32
C ALA A 43 -10.98 -13.19 -11.96
N PRO A 44 -9.82 -12.54 -11.71
CA PRO A 44 -9.80 -11.13 -11.38
C PRO A 44 -10.26 -10.29 -12.59
N PRO A 45 -11.22 -9.37 -12.40
CA PRO A 45 -11.70 -8.53 -13.48
C PRO A 45 -10.65 -7.50 -13.91
N LEU A 46 -10.77 -6.99 -15.15
CA LEU A 46 -9.79 -6.07 -15.74
C LEU A 46 -9.49 -4.84 -14.87
N VAL A 47 -10.52 -4.26 -14.23
CA VAL A 47 -10.32 -3.13 -13.30
C VAL A 47 -9.38 -3.47 -12.15
N THR A 48 -9.45 -4.67 -11.58
CA THR A 48 -8.56 -5.09 -10.49
C THR A 48 -7.15 -5.36 -10.96
N LEU A 49 -6.97 -5.77 -12.22
CA LEU A 49 -5.64 -5.88 -12.83
C LEU A 49 -4.99 -4.50 -12.98
N ILE A 50 -5.76 -3.48 -13.38
CA ILE A 50 -5.28 -2.09 -13.43
C ILE A 50 -4.86 -1.61 -12.04
N LEU A 51 -5.71 -1.81 -11.02
CA LEU A 51 -5.39 -1.44 -9.63
C LEU A 51 -4.14 -2.17 -9.12
N ALA A 52 -4.00 -3.47 -9.43
CA ALA A 52 -2.82 -4.25 -9.07
C ALA A 52 -1.55 -3.72 -9.76
N SER A 53 -1.62 -3.36 -11.05
CA SER A 53 -0.50 -2.74 -11.76
C SER A 53 -0.10 -1.41 -11.12
N MET A 54 -1.06 -0.55 -10.80
CA MET A 54 -0.77 0.72 -10.12
C MET A 54 -0.16 0.50 -8.74
N LEU A 55 -0.64 -0.51 -8.00
CA LEU A 55 -0.09 -0.87 -6.71
C LEU A 55 1.36 -1.39 -6.82
N LEU A 56 1.68 -2.19 -7.85
CA LEU A 56 3.06 -2.62 -8.09
C LEU A 56 3.98 -1.45 -8.42
N VAL A 57 3.50 -0.48 -9.21
CA VAL A 57 4.27 0.74 -9.48
C VAL A 57 4.50 1.53 -8.18
N LEU A 58 3.49 1.61 -7.30
CA LEU A 58 3.66 2.21 -5.96
C LEU A 58 4.69 1.47 -5.13
N PHE A 59 4.69 0.14 -5.13
CA PHE A 59 5.70 -0.64 -4.41
C PHE A 59 7.10 -0.38 -4.93
N ALA A 60 7.27 -0.28 -6.25
CA ALA A 60 8.57 0.06 -6.82
C ALA A 60 9.01 1.48 -6.47
N ARG A 61 8.10 2.45 -6.56
CA ARG A 61 8.36 3.85 -6.24
C ARG A 61 8.66 4.07 -4.75
N ALA A 62 7.97 3.35 -3.86
CA ALA A 62 8.17 3.42 -2.42
C ALA A 62 9.40 2.61 -1.92
N GLY A 63 10.16 2.00 -2.84
CA GLY A 63 11.30 1.15 -2.50
C GLY A 63 10.92 -0.16 -1.80
N ALA A 64 9.65 -0.58 -1.88
CA ALA A 64 9.22 -1.87 -1.37
C ALA A 64 9.65 -3.03 -2.30
N ILE A 65 9.87 -2.74 -3.60
CA ILE A 65 10.36 -3.71 -4.59
C ILE A 65 11.38 -3.02 -5.50
N GLU A 66 12.62 -3.48 -5.50
CA GLU A 66 13.65 -2.99 -6.42
C GLU A 66 13.79 -3.93 -7.63
N PHE A 67 12.97 -3.75 -8.67
CA PHE A 67 12.92 -4.66 -9.84
C PHE A 67 14.29 -5.00 -10.42
N GLY A 68 15.20 -4.03 -10.53
CA GLY A 68 16.55 -4.24 -11.06
C GLY A 68 17.40 -5.20 -10.22
N ARG A 69 17.21 -5.24 -8.90
CA ARG A 69 17.92 -6.17 -8.01
C ARG A 69 17.23 -7.52 -7.92
N TRP A 70 15.90 -7.53 -8.02
CA TRP A 70 15.11 -8.76 -8.10
C TRP A 70 15.43 -9.56 -9.36
N LEU A 71 15.57 -8.89 -10.50
CA LEU A 71 15.86 -9.49 -11.81
C LEU A 71 17.20 -8.98 -12.34
N SER A 72 18.29 -9.42 -11.71
CA SER A 72 19.66 -9.05 -12.09
C SER A 72 20.37 -10.20 -12.81
N ASN A 73 21.27 -9.87 -13.75
CA ASN A 73 22.17 -10.85 -14.37
C ASN A 73 23.19 -11.43 -13.40
N GLU A 74 23.37 -10.82 -12.22
CA GLU A 74 24.24 -11.30 -11.16
C GLU A 74 23.64 -12.49 -10.40
N ASN A 75 22.31 -12.65 -10.47
CA ASN A 75 21.62 -13.76 -9.83
C ASN A 75 21.69 -15.02 -10.72
N PRO A 76 21.81 -16.22 -10.12
CA PRO A 76 21.67 -17.46 -10.87
C PRO A 76 20.27 -17.54 -11.53
N LEU A 77 20.21 -18.14 -12.72
CA LEU A 77 18.98 -18.20 -13.54
C LEU A 77 17.77 -18.73 -12.77
N LEU A 78 17.96 -19.75 -11.94
CA LEU A 78 16.89 -20.33 -11.12
C LEU A 78 16.35 -19.35 -10.06
N ALA A 79 17.21 -18.50 -9.48
CA ALA A 79 16.77 -17.47 -8.54
C ALA A 79 15.97 -16.38 -9.26
N ASN A 80 16.41 -15.93 -10.44
CA ASN A 80 15.64 -14.99 -11.25
C ASN A 80 14.26 -15.54 -11.63
N ILE A 81 14.15 -16.83 -11.96
CA ILE A 81 12.84 -17.46 -12.21
C ILE A 81 11.98 -17.43 -10.95
N SER A 82 12.53 -17.77 -9.78
CA SER A 82 11.80 -17.73 -8.52
C SER A 82 11.33 -16.32 -8.16
N HIS A 83 12.20 -15.32 -8.33
CA HIS A 83 11.87 -13.91 -8.12
C HIS A 83 10.78 -13.45 -9.10
N ALA A 84 10.89 -13.79 -10.38
CA ALA A 84 9.87 -13.49 -11.39
C ALA A 84 8.52 -14.14 -11.03
N LEU A 85 8.54 -15.40 -10.59
CA LEU A 85 7.35 -16.12 -10.13
C LEU A 85 6.75 -15.45 -8.90
N THR A 86 7.58 -14.98 -7.97
CA THR A 86 7.14 -14.25 -6.77
C THR A 86 6.48 -12.92 -7.14
N LEU A 87 7.06 -12.15 -8.07
CA LEU A 87 6.49 -10.90 -8.58
C LEU A 87 5.16 -11.16 -9.31
N ALA A 88 5.08 -12.21 -10.12
CA ALA A 88 3.84 -12.62 -10.79
C ALA A 88 2.77 -13.04 -9.77
N ALA A 89 3.14 -13.85 -8.77
CA ALA A 89 2.23 -14.26 -7.70
C ALA A 89 1.73 -13.04 -6.90
N LEU A 90 2.61 -12.09 -6.57
CA LEU A 90 2.27 -10.85 -5.90
C LEU A 90 1.29 -10.01 -6.73
N PHE A 91 1.48 -9.92 -8.05
CA PHE A 91 0.57 -9.23 -8.95
C PHE A 91 -0.85 -9.82 -8.89
N PHE A 92 -0.98 -11.14 -9.08
CA PHE A 92 -2.27 -11.81 -9.05
C PHE A 92 -2.90 -11.81 -7.66
N ALA A 93 -2.10 -11.94 -6.60
CA ALA A 93 -2.54 -11.81 -5.22
C ALA A 93 -3.12 -10.42 -4.94
N SER A 94 -2.48 -9.38 -5.45
CA SER A 94 -2.94 -8.00 -5.33
C SER A 94 -4.28 -7.81 -6.07
N ALA A 95 -4.38 -8.29 -7.32
CA ALA A 95 -5.62 -8.24 -8.09
C ALA A 95 -6.78 -8.97 -7.37
N GLN A 96 -6.51 -10.15 -6.81
CA GLN A 96 -7.51 -10.93 -6.09
C GLN A 96 -7.84 -10.36 -4.71
N SER A 97 -6.91 -9.65 -4.07
CA SER A 97 -7.18 -8.89 -2.84
C SER A 97 -8.12 -7.72 -3.12
N PHE A 98 -7.90 -6.96 -4.21
CA PHE A 98 -8.87 -5.96 -4.67
C PHE A 98 -10.23 -6.60 -5.00
N ASN A 99 -10.24 -7.71 -5.75
CA ASN A 99 -11.47 -8.43 -6.09
C ASN A 99 -12.25 -8.88 -4.84
N SER A 100 -11.55 -9.26 -3.77
CA SER A 100 -12.16 -9.70 -2.52
C SER A 100 -12.84 -8.56 -1.74
N VAL A 101 -12.25 -7.36 -1.75
CA VAL A 101 -12.81 -6.19 -1.04
C VAL A 101 -13.86 -5.46 -1.87
N LEU A 102 -13.83 -5.58 -3.19
CA LEU A 102 -14.84 -4.99 -4.06
C LEU A 102 -16.19 -5.74 -3.92
N PRO A 103 -17.32 -5.01 -3.97
CA PRO A 103 -18.63 -5.62 -4.20
C PRO A 103 -18.64 -6.39 -5.52
N GLU A 104 -19.41 -7.48 -5.60
CA GLU A 104 -19.41 -8.38 -6.77
C GLU A 104 -19.93 -7.70 -8.04
N ALA A 105 -20.93 -6.82 -7.91
CA ALA A 105 -21.55 -6.13 -9.05
C ALA A 105 -22.20 -4.79 -8.64
N GLY A 106 -22.64 -4.04 -9.66
CA GLY A 106 -23.46 -2.84 -9.50
C GLY A 106 -22.67 -1.55 -9.23
N LEU A 107 -23.41 -0.48 -8.90
CA LEU A 107 -22.87 0.86 -8.64
C LEU A 107 -21.81 0.87 -7.54
N LEU A 108 -22.02 0.10 -6.46
CA LEU A 108 -21.07 0.04 -5.34
C LEU A 108 -19.70 -0.46 -5.78
N ARG A 109 -19.66 -1.44 -6.70
CA ARG A 109 -18.40 -1.92 -7.28
C ARG A 109 -17.70 -0.81 -8.05
N TRP A 110 -18.43 -0.05 -8.86
CA TRP A 110 -17.87 1.08 -9.61
C TRP A 110 -17.35 2.17 -8.68
N MET A 111 -18.13 2.56 -7.67
CA MET A 111 -17.77 3.58 -6.68
C MET A 111 -16.52 3.20 -5.87
N PHE A 112 -16.46 1.97 -5.35
CA PHE A 112 -15.27 1.50 -4.64
C PHE A 112 -14.06 1.43 -5.58
N SER A 113 -14.25 0.93 -6.80
CA SER A 113 -13.16 0.86 -7.80
C SER A 113 -12.62 2.26 -8.13
N PHE A 114 -13.51 3.24 -8.32
CA PHE A 114 -13.13 4.63 -8.55
C PHE A 114 -12.38 5.21 -7.35
N PHE A 115 -12.86 4.96 -6.12
CA PHE A 115 -12.20 5.41 -4.90
C PHE A 115 -10.79 4.81 -4.75
N PHE A 116 -10.62 3.51 -5.01
CA PHE A 116 -9.32 2.87 -5.01
C PHE A 116 -8.42 3.43 -6.12
N LEU A 117 -8.93 3.56 -7.33
CA LEU A 117 -8.19 4.10 -8.47
C LEU A 117 -7.69 5.52 -8.17
N TRP A 118 -8.58 6.39 -7.69
CA TRP A 118 -8.27 7.75 -7.28
C TRP A 118 -7.25 7.79 -6.15
N THR A 119 -7.39 6.93 -5.14
CA THR A 119 -6.45 6.86 -4.00
C THR A 119 -5.06 6.42 -4.47
N LEU A 120 -4.97 5.36 -5.27
CA LEU A 120 -3.69 4.89 -5.81
C LEU A 120 -3.07 5.95 -6.72
N LEU A 121 -3.85 6.60 -7.58
CA LEU A 121 -3.36 7.65 -8.47
C LEU A 121 -2.79 8.84 -7.70
N ASN A 122 -3.47 9.30 -6.66
CA ASN A 122 -2.93 10.37 -5.81
C ASN A 122 -1.65 9.95 -5.08
N ASN A 123 -1.61 8.71 -4.59
CA ASN A 123 -0.43 8.20 -3.92
C ASN A 123 0.78 8.09 -4.85
N GLN A 124 0.55 7.94 -6.16
CA GLN A 124 1.64 7.89 -7.16
C GLN A 124 2.42 9.19 -7.26
N PHE A 125 1.96 10.30 -6.69
CA PHE A 125 2.68 11.57 -6.70
C PHE A 125 3.33 11.91 -5.35
N SER A 126 3.02 11.17 -4.28
CA SER A 126 3.53 11.46 -2.93
C SER A 126 4.76 10.63 -2.57
N SER A 127 5.72 11.23 -1.86
CA SER A 127 6.90 10.52 -1.34
C SER A 127 6.46 9.64 -0.16
N PHE A 128 6.53 8.32 -0.33
CA PHE A 128 6.13 7.37 0.69
C PHE A 128 7.22 6.36 0.98
N ASP A 129 7.41 6.09 2.27
CA ASP A 129 8.16 4.95 2.75
C ASP A 129 7.34 3.66 2.59
N ALA A 130 7.99 2.57 2.18
CA ALA A 130 7.38 1.25 2.03
C ALA A 130 6.55 0.82 3.26
N ARG A 131 7.08 0.99 4.48
CA ARG A 131 6.37 0.61 5.71
C ARG A 131 5.07 1.41 5.92
N ARG A 132 5.11 2.71 5.63
CA ARG A 132 3.95 3.58 5.75
C ARG A 132 2.90 3.22 4.70
N LEU A 133 3.32 2.89 3.49
CA LEU A 133 2.46 2.38 2.42
C LEU A 133 1.79 1.05 2.80
N LEU A 134 2.53 0.11 3.38
CA LEU A 134 1.96 -1.17 3.82
C LEU A 134 0.90 -0.99 4.92
N HIS A 135 1.19 -0.16 5.93
CA HIS A 135 0.21 0.14 6.97
C HIS A 135 -1.04 0.85 6.42
N SER A 136 -0.87 1.82 5.52
CA SER A 136 -2.02 2.51 4.92
C SER A 136 -2.83 1.58 4.02
N LEU A 137 -2.19 0.69 3.28
CA LEU A 137 -2.85 -0.32 2.44
C LEU A 137 -3.62 -1.34 3.29
N ALA A 138 -3.04 -1.82 4.39
CA ALA A 138 -3.72 -2.71 5.32
C ALA A 138 -4.97 -2.05 5.93
N ALA A 139 -4.85 -0.78 6.33
CA ALA A 139 -5.98 0.00 6.84
C ALA A 139 -7.05 0.21 5.76
N LEU A 140 -6.65 0.55 4.53
CA LEU A 140 -7.54 0.77 3.39
C LEU A 140 -8.33 -0.50 3.05
N PHE A 141 -7.64 -1.64 2.95
CA PHE A 141 -8.29 -2.92 2.68
C PHE A 141 -9.18 -3.39 3.82
N GLY A 142 -8.73 -3.25 5.07
CA GLY A 142 -9.55 -3.57 6.25
C GLY A 142 -10.83 -2.74 6.29
N LEU A 143 -10.72 -1.43 6.05
CA LEU A 143 -11.87 -0.53 6.01
C LEU A 143 -12.82 -0.87 4.85
N ALA A 144 -12.30 -1.09 3.65
CA ALA A 144 -13.11 -1.47 2.49
C ALA A 144 -13.84 -2.80 2.71
N PHE A 145 -13.15 -3.79 3.29
CA PHE A 145 -13.73 -5.08 3.63
C PHE A 145 -14.86 -4.96 4.66
N LEU A 146 -14.65 -4.18 5.73
CA LEU A 146 -15.67 -3.91 6.74
C LEU A 146 -16.86 -3.18 6.14
N LEU A 147 -16.63 -2.14 5.35
CA LEU A 147 -17.69 -1.39 4.67
C LEU A 147 -18.51 -2.32 3.76
N LYS A 148 -17.87 -3.16 2.93
CA LYS A 148 -18.57 -4.15 2.09
C LYS A 148 -19.53 -5.01 2.94
N HIS A 149 -19.05 -5.56 4.05
CA HIS A 149 -19.87 -6.44 4.90
C HIS A 149 -20.95 -5.68 5.70
N MET A 150 -20.67 -4.47 6.17
CA MET A 150 -21.68 -3.63 6.82
C MET A 150 -22.77 -3.21 5.85
N PHE A 151 -22.43 -2.81 4.62
CA PHE A 151 -23.41 -2.48 3.59
C PHE A 151 -24.25 -3.70 3.21
N LEU A 152 -23.63 -4.86 2.99
CA LEU A 152 -24.38 -6.10 2.72
C LEU A 152 -25.32 -6.42 3.87
N THR A 153 -24.83 -6.42 5.11
CA THR A 153 -25.65 -6.71 6.29
C THR A 153 -26.81 -5.71 6.45
N SER A 154 -26.57 -4.42 6.20
CA SER A 154 -27.61 -3.40 6.26
C SER A 154 -28.66 -3.55 5.15
N LEU A 155 -28.28 -4.05 3.97
CA LEU A 155 -29.21 -4.27 2.86
C LEU A 155 -30.06 -5.54 3.06
N TYR A 156 -29.48 -6.58 3.67
CA TYR A 156 -30.16 -7.85 3.95
C TYR A 156 -30.89 -7.89 5.30
N ALA A 157 -30.80 -6.83 6.12
CA ALA A 157 -31.52 -6.76 7.39
C ALA A 157 -33.06 -6.76 7.16
N PRO A 158 -33.81 -7.60 7.90
CA PRO A 158 -35.27 -7.75 7.71
C PRO A 158 -36.09 -6.51 8.13
N GLY A 159 -35.50 -5.56 8.86
CA GLY A 159 -36.11 -4.26 9.17
C GLY A 159 -35.63 -3.19 8.19
N GLY A 160 -36.44 -2.88 7.17
CA GLY A 160 -36.09 -1.92 6.12
C GLY A 160 -35.75 -0.52 6.62
N GLY A 161 -34.45 -0.25 6.79
CA GLY A 161 -33.94 1.09 7.11
C GLY A 161 -33.94 2.04 5.91
N TRP A 162 -33.80 3.34 6.16
CA TRP A 162 -33.65 4.39 5.13
C TRP A 162 -32.59 4.07 4.07
N LEU A 163 -31.53 3.35 4.47
CA LEU A 163 -30.48 2.90 3.56
C LEU A 163 -30.98 1.94 2.47
N ARG A 164 -32.00 1.11 2.77
CA ARG A 164 -32.64 0.23 1.78
C ARG A 164 -33.47 1.03 0.76
N ARG A 165 -34.06 2.16 1.17
CA ARG A 165 -34.75 3.09 0.24
C ARG A 165 -33.76 3.80 -0.67
N LEU A 166 -32.64 4.28 -0.12
CA LEU A 166 -31.59 4.91 -0.92
C LEU A 166 -30.94 3.92 -1.88
N ALA A 167 -30.64 2.70 -1.41
CA ALA A 167 -30.10 1.64 -2.24
C ALA A 167 -31.11 1.16 -3.30
N GLY A 168 -32.38 1.05 -2.94
CA GLY A 168 -33.46 0.74 -3.89
C GLY A 168 -33.58 1.79 -5.00
N ALA A 169 -33.56 3.07 -4.64
CA ALA A 169 -33.60 4.18 -5.61
C ALA A 169 -32.35 4.25 -6.49
N MET A 170 -31.16 3.97 -5.93
CA MET A 170 -29.89 3.89 -6.68
C MET A 170 -29.83 2.66 -7.59
N LEU A 171 -30.41 1.52 -7.16
CA LEU A 171 -30.55 0.33 -8.00
C LEU A 171 -31.52 0.62 -9.15
N GLU A 172 -32.74 1.08 -8.88
CA GLU A 172 -33.74 1.38 -9.92
C GLU A 172 -33.25 2.40 -10.96
N GLY A 173 -32.44 3.38 -10.56
CA GLY A 173 -31.92 4.40 -11.48
C GLY A 173 -30.81 3.95 -12.42
N ILE A 174 -30.12 2.83 -12.14
CA ILE A 174 -28.91 2.42 -12.87
C ILE A 174 -28.98 0.96 -13.37
N THR A 175 -29.86 0.12 -12.82
CA THR A 175 -30.02 -1.26 -13.28
C THR A 175 -30.91 -1.33 -14.51
N LEU A 176 -30.32 -1.15 -15.69
CA LEU A 176 -30.81 -1.71 -16.95
C LEU A 176 -30.81 -3.26 -16.86
N GLY A 177 -31.75 -3.83 -16.09
CA GLY A 177 -32.27 -5.19 -16.28
C GLY A 177 -31.39 -6.41 -15.98
N THR A 178 -30.26 -6.31 -15.26
CA THR A 178 -29.34 -7.47 -15.05
C THR A 178 -29.12 -7.85 -13.58
N LEU A 179 -30.21 -8.00 -12.83
CA LEU A 179 -30.18 -8.40 -11.40
C LEU A 179 -30.17 -9.92 -11.17
N ASP A 180 -29.56 -10.71 -12.04
CA ASP A 180 -29.16 -12.08 -11.69
C ASP A 180 -27.83 -12.02 -10.93
N THR A 181 -27.89 -11.51 -9.71
CA THR A 181 -26.72 -11.47 -8.83
C THR A 181 -26.57 -12.86 -8.22
N ALA A 182 -25.53 -13.60 -8.61
CA ALA A 182 -25.24 -14.89 -8.01
C ALA A 182 -25.10 -14.74 -6.48
N ALA A 183 -26.04 -15.30 -5.73
CA ALA A 183 -25.95 -15.31 -4.28
C ALA A 183 -24.81 -16.24 -3.86
N PHE A 184 -23.79 -15.68 -3.21
CA PHE A 184 -22.69 -16.44 -2.63
C PHE A 184 -22.99 -16.75 -1.16
N ALA A 185 -22.55 -17.92 -0.71
CA ALA A 185 -22.68 -18.32 0.68
C ALA A 185 -21.81 -17.43 1.59
N PRO A 186 -22.19 -17.23 2.87
CA PRO A 186 -21.38 -16.50 3.86
C PRO A 186 -19.94 -17.03 4.00
N ALA A 187 -19.72 -18.32 3.71
CA ALA A 187 -18.41 -18.96 3.64
C ALA A 187 -17.40 -18.16 2.77
N THR A 188 -17.88 -17.54 1.71
CA THR A 188 -17.09 -16.68 0.82
C THR A 188 -16.44 -15.52 1.58
N GLY A 189 -17.16 -14.89 2.50
CA GLY A 189 -16.63 -13.76 3.28
C GLY A 189 -15.46 -14.18 4.17
N TYR A 190 -15.54 -15.35 4.80
CA TYR A 190 -14.44 -15.90 5.61
C TYR A 190 -13.21 -16.24 4.78
N ILE A 191 -13.40 -16.82 3.59
CA ILE A 191 -12.29 -17.10 2.67
C ILE A 191 -11.62 -15.79 2.22
N SER A 192 -12.41 -14.78 1.85
CA SER A 192 -11.88 -13.45 1.49
C SER A 192 -11.15 -12.77 2.65
N PHE A 193 -11.67 -12.87 3.87
CA PHE A 193 -11.00 -12.35 5.07
C PHE A 193 -9.64 -13.01 5.28
N PHE A 194 -9.61 -14.35 5.22
CA PHE A 194 -8.37 -15.11 5.40
C PHE A 194 -7.35 -14.82 4.30
N ALA A 195 -7.80 -14.75 3.03
CA ALA A 195 -6.95 -14.38 1.91
C ALA A 195 -6.34 -12.98 2.09
N LEU A 196 -7.14 -12.02 2.58
CA LEU A 196 -6.68 -10.66 2.81
C LEU A 196 -5.69 -10.56 3.98
N ALA A 197 -5.96 -11.27 5.09
CA ALA A 197 -5.02 -11.35 6.20
C ALA A 197 -3.69 -11.98 5.77
N LEU A 198 -3.75 -13.07 5.01
CA LEU A 198 -2.59 -13.75 4.46
C LEU A 198 -1.83 -12.85 3.47
N TYR A 199 -2.53 -12.06 2.65
CA TYR A 199 -1.92 -11.07 1.75
C TYR A 199 -1.13 -10.03 2.52
N VAL A 200 -1.72 -9.42 3.55
CA VAL A 200 -1.06 -8.41 4.38
C VAL A 200 0.16 -9.02 5.09
N CYS A 201 0.04 -10.23 5.64
CA CYS A 201 1.18 -10.95 6.21
C CYS A 201 2.28 -11.20 5.16
N GLY A 202 1.92 -11.61 3.94
CA GLY A 202 2.86 -11.80 2.84
C GLY A 202 3.59 -10.51 2.47
N LEU A 203 2.89 -9.38 2.42
CA LEU A 203 3.49 -8.07 2.20
C LEU A 203 4.46 -7.67 3.31
N VAL A 204 4.11 -7.91 4.58
CA VAL A 204 5.01 -7.62 5.72
C VAL A 204 6.28 -8.46 5.66
N LEU A 205 6.18 -9.69 5.14
CA LEU A 205 7.32 -10.59 4.95
C LEU A 205 8.14 -10.27 3.68
N LEU A 206 7.62 -9.46 2.76
CA LEU A 206 8.26 -9.14 1.49
C LEU A 206 9.54 -8.31 1.73
N PRO A 207 10.73 -8.85 1.43
CA PRO A 207 11.95 -8.07 1.54
C PRO A 207 12.05 -7.06 0.39
N PRO A 208 12.58 -5.84 0.61
CA PRO A 208 12.82 -4.87 -0.46
C PRO A 208 13.69 -5.43 -1.59
N VAL A 209 14.68 -6.24 -1.19
CA VAL A 209 15.66 -6.89 -2.06
C VAL A 209 15.79 -8.36 -1.65
N PRO A 210 15.67 -9.32 -2.58
CA PRO A 210 15.79 -10.74 -2.27
C PRO A 210 17.22 -11.04 -1.86
N GLY A 211 17.41 -11.75 -0.76
CA GLY A 211 18.75 -12.10 -0.28
C GLY A 211 19.55 -10.94 0.33
N ALA A 212 19.06 -9.70 0.26
CA ALA A 212 19.61 -8.63 1.08
C ALA A 212 19.38 -9.00 2.53
N ASP A 213 20.47 -9.14 3.26
CA ASP A 213 20.42 -9.32 4.69
C ASP A 213 19.76 -8.09 5.32
N THR A 214 18.44 -8.16 5.50
CA THR A 214 17.64 -7.12 6.18
C THR A 214 18.00 -6.95 7.67
N GLY A 215 19.11 -7.52 8.11
CA GLY A 215 19.75 -7.29 9.40
C GLY A 215 21.28 -7.28 9.35
N THR A 216 21.92 -7.28 8.17
CA THR A 216 23.39 -7.23 8.06
C THR A 216 23.82 -5.99 7.28
N GLU A 217 23.27 -5.56 6.14
CA GLU A 217 23.87 -4.37 5.51
C GLU A 217 23.63 -3.05 6.27
N GLY A 218 22.42 -2.81 6.78
CA GLY A 218 22.10 -1.62 7.60
C GLY A 218 22.52 -1.74 9.07
N ALA A 219 22.39 -2.93 9.67
CA ALA A 219 22.78 -3.17 11.07
C ALA A 219 24.25 -3.60 11.21
N THR A 220 24.92 -4.06 10.15
CA THR A 220 26.38 -4.17 10.10
C THR A 220 26.99 -2.85 9.70
N ARG A 221 26.43 -1.98 8.83
CA ARG A 221 26.97 -0.59 8.76
C ARG A 221 26.83 0.13 10.08
N THR A 222 25.64 0.10 10.70
CA THR A 222 25.42 0.72 12.01
C THR A 222 26.22 0.01 13.11
N GLY A 223 26.29 -1.33 13.10
CA GLY A 223 27.01 -2.12 14.09
C GLY A 223 28.53 -2.11 13.94
N GLU A 224 29.03 -1.99 12.71
CA GLU A 224 30.44 -1.77 12.35
C GLU A 224 30.83 -0.34 12.69
N PHE A 225 29.97 0.64 12.41
CA PHE A 225 30.16 2.01 12.89
C PHE A 225 30.19 2.06 14.43
N ILE A 226 29.27 1.39 15.12
CA ILE A 226 29.26 1.31 16.59
C ILE A 226 30.49 0.56 17.12
N ARG A 227 30.92 -0.53 16.48
CA ARG A 227 32.15 -1.25 16.87
C ARG A 227 33.42 -0.45 16.58
N ALA A 228 33.48 0.24 15.45
CA ALA A 228 34.57 1.15 15.10
C ALA A 228 34.64 2.28 16.11
N TYR A 229 33.49 2.89 16.44
CA TYR A 229 33.36 3.91 17.47
C TYR A 229 33.82 3.41 18.85
N HIS A 230 33.50 2.17 19.23
CA HIS A 230 33.98 1.58 20.49
C HIS A 230 35.47 1.21 20.50
N ARG A 231 36.12 1.10 19.33
CA ARG A 231 37.56 0.88 19.22
C ARG A 231 38.37 2.17 19.28
N LEU A 232 37.74 3.31 19.11
CA LEU A 232 38.36 4.62 19.27
C LEU A 232 38.73 4.87 20.73
N SER A 233 39.87 5.52 20.94
CA SER A 233 40.29 6.02 22.23
C SER A 233 39.22 6.98 22.82
N PRO A 234 39.19 7.18 24.15
CA PRO A 234 38.24 8.11 24.77
C PRO A 234 38.28 9.53 24.18
N GLU A 235 39.46 9.99 23.74
CA GLU A 235 39.67 11.32 23.15
C GLU A 235 39.06 11.40 21.73
N GLU A 236 39.35 10.42 20.87
CA GLU A 236 38.77 10.32 19.51
C GLU A 236 37.24 10.15 19.55
N ARG A 237 36.70 9.46 20.58
CA ARG A 237 35.24 9.36 20.77
C ARG A 237 34.60 10.69 21.15
N ALA A 238 35.30 11.53 21.90
CA ALA A 238 34.82 12.86 22.28
C ALA A 238 34.82 13.80 21.08
N GLU A 239 35.85 13.73 20.24
CA GLU A 239 35.96 14.49 18.98
C GLU A 239 34.87 14.10 17.97
N ALA A 240 34.70 12.80 17.69
CA ALA A 240 33.64 12.32 16.79
C ALA A 240 32.24 12.68 17.31
N ARG A 241 32.02 12.72 18.63
CA ARG A 241 30.75 13.17 19.21
C ARG A 241 30.54 14.68 19.04
N ALA A 242 31.60 15.48 19.14
CA ALA A 242 31.53 16.92 18.92
C ALA A 242 31.19 17.23 17.46
N GLU A 243 31.81 16.53 16.51
CA GLU A 243 31.55 16.67 15.08
C GLU A 243 30.09 16.33 14.70
N ILE A 244 29.57 15.20 15.20
CA ILE A 244 28.16 14.81 14.97
C ILE A 244 27.18 15.84 15.56
N LEU A 245 27.51 16.42 16.72
CA LEU A 245 26.67 17.45 17.34
C LEU A 245 26.73 18.77 16.57
N ASP A 246 27.88 19.12 16.01
CA ASP A 246 28.07 20.33 15.21
C ASP A 246 27.33 20.23 13.86
N GLU A 247 27.45 19.11 13.16
CA GLU A 247 26.72 18.85 11.91
C GLU A 247 25.20 18.92 12.13
N ARG A 248 24.72 18.37 13.25
CA ARG A 248 23.30 18.45 13.61
C ARG A 248 22.86 19.87 13.94
N ARG A 249 23.72 20.66 14.58
CA ARG A 249 23.45 22.07 14.87
C ARG A 249 23.35 22.89 13.58
N ILE A 250 24.29 22.69 12.66
CA ILE A 250 24.29 23.35 11.33
C ILE A 250 23.02 23.00 10.56
N SER A 251 22.60 21.74 10.57
CA SER A 251 21.35 21.31 9.91
C SER A 251 20.11 22.00 10.51
N LEU A 252 20.03 22.09 11.84
CA LEU A 252 18.90 22.74 12.52
C LEU A 252 18.87 24.26 12.30
N GLU A 253 20.03 24.91 12.27
CA GLU A 253 20.14 26.34 11.97
C GLU A 253 19.77 26.64 10.50
N GLY A 254 20.11 25.74 9.58
CA GLY A 254 19.68 25.79 8.18
C GLY A 254 18.15 25.64 8.02
N GLU A 255 17.54 24.68 8.71
CA GLU A 255 16.08 24.51 8.73
C GLU A 255 15.37 25.72 9.34
N ALA A 256 15.85 26.26 10.46
CA ALA A 256 15.27 27.44 11.09
C ALA A 256 15.38 28.69 10.19
N SER A 257 16.49 28.84 9.47
CA SER A 257 16.67 29.93 8.50
C SER A 257 15.70 29.81 7.32
N LYS A 258 15.48 28.57 6.84
CA LYS A 258 14.50 28.29 5.79
C LYS A 258 13.07 28.57 6.24
N SER A 259 12.70 28.22 7.47
CA SER A 259 11.41 28.58 8.05
C SER A 259 11.21 30.09 8.15
N ARG A 260 12.21 30.86 8.59
CA ARG A 260 12.14 32.32 8.65
C ARG A 260 12.02 32.97 7.26
N GLN A 261 12.71 32.43 6.25
CA GLN A 261 12.57 32.90 4.87
C GLN A 261 11.15 32.66 4.32
N LEU A 262 10.55 31.51 4.66
CA LEU A 262 9.18 31.19 4.26
C LEU A 262 8.17 32.14 4.93
N GLU A 263 8.31 32.41 6.23
CA GLU A 263 7.47 33.39 6.94
C GLU A 263 7.62 34.81 6.37
N HIS A 264 8.84 35.21 6.00
CA HIS A 264 9.07 36.53 5.41
C HIS A 264 8.44 36.66 4.01
N TYR A 265 8.50 35.59 3.20
CA TYR A 265 7.85 35.56 1.89
C TYR A 265 6.32 35.58 2.02
N GLU A 266 5.76 34.83 2.96
CA GLU A 266 4.31 34.80 3.23
C GLU A 266 3.79 36.19 3.66
N ASN A 267 4.52 36.90 4.53
CA ASN A 267 4.17 38.26 4.94
C ASN A 267 4.26 39.28 3.79
N ALA A 268 5.28 39.18 2.93
CA ALA A 268 5.42 40.08 1.77
C ALA A 268 4.27 39.91 0.76
N VAL A 269 3.81 38.67 0.54
CA VAL A 269 2.67 38.38 -0.34
C VAL A 269 1.36 38.92 0.24
N LEU A 270 1.18 38.86 1.56
CA LEU A 270 0.01 39.46 2.23
C LEU A 270 0.00 40.98 2.14
N GLU A 271 1.15 41.64 2.27
CA GLU A 271 1.27 43.10 2.13
C GLU A 271 0.99 43.58 0.68
N GLU A 272 1.43 42.85 -0.35
CA GLU A 272 1.08 43.15 -1.76
C GLU A 272 -0.43 42.99 -2.02
N SER A 273 -1.05 41.94 -1.45
CA SER A 273 -2.50 41.71 -1.53
C SER A 273 -3.33 42.83 -0.89
N GLU A 274 -2.90 43.36 0.26
CA GLU A 274 -3.60 44.48 0.92
C GLU A 274 -3.38 45.82 0.18
N GLY A 275 -2.25 45.99 -0.49
CA GLY A 275 -1.93 47.15 -1.31
C GLY A 275 -2.82 47.28 -2.56
N GLU A 276 -3.06 46.18 -3.28
CA GLU A 276 -3.93 46.18 -4.47
C GLU A 276 -5.41 46.42 -4.15
N GLN A 277 -5.89 46.01 -2.96
CA GLN A 277 -7.27 46.28 -2.54
C GLN A 277 -7.52 47.77 -2.23
N LYS A 278 -6.52 48.52 -1.76
CA LYS A 278 -6.65 49.95 -1.47
C LYS A 278 -6.62 50.83 -2.73
N THR A 279 -5.90 50.45 -3.78
CA THR A 279 -5.85 51.21 -5.05
C THR A 279 -7.09 51.03 -5.93
N SER A 280 -7.84 49.93 -5.79
CA SER A 280 -9.12 49.74 -6.50
C SER A 280 -10.31 50.51 -5.88
N SER A 281 -10.12 51.16 -4.74
CA SER A 281 -11.19 51.83 -3.98
C SER A 281 -11.19 53.37 -4.10
N GLN A 282 -10.41 53.94 -5.03
CA GLN A 282 -10.38 55.39 -5.23
C GLN A 282 -11.49 55.80 -6.22
N PRO A 283 -12.53 56.55 -5.80
CA PRO A 283 -13.60 56.98 -6.68
C PRO A 283 -13.06 58.03 -7.67
N ARG A 284 -13.24 57.78 -8.97
CA ARG A 284 -13.09 58.80 -10.01
C ARG A 284 -14.12 59.90 -9.76
N SER A 285 -13.71 60.98 -9.11
CA SER A 285 -14.46 62.24 -9.08
C SER A 285 -14.37 62.88 -10.48
N GLN A 286 -15.53 62.97 -11.14
CA GLN A 286 -15.81 63.92 -12.21
C GLN A 286 -16.17 65.28 -11.60
#